data_AF-A0A7X7LI79-F1
#
_entry.id   AF-A0A7X7LI79-F1
#
_cell.length_a   1.000
_cell.length_b   1.000
_cell.length_c   1.000
_cell.angle_alpha   90.00
_cell.angle_beta   90.00
_cell.angle_gamma   90.00
#
_symmetry.space_group_name_H-M   'P 1'
#
loop_
_entity.id
_entity.type
_entity.pdbx_description
1 polymer ?
#
loop_
_entity_poly.entity_id
_entity_poly.type
_entity_poly.pdbx_seq_one_letter_code
_entity_poly.pdbx_strand_id
1 'polypeptide(L)'
;MIFLIVSLQSFAQQHKPSQEALSSDSTAVTVIEQDDPIVSMLDSLASLTVFNTENLQKNINNSAFPPGFVPEYADSIIKERIEKLNLTSSYRFVYNPAVKPFIELYANRRRELTQRIMGLGELYFPFFEEQLDKYNLPLELKYLAVIESALNPQARSRVGATGLWQFMYGTGRMYKLNVNSYVDDRSDPIKATNAACLHFIDLYNIYGDWNLVIAAYNAGAGNVNRAIRRAGGVKDFWYVRRFLPRETQNYVPGFIAATYVFEYAAEHNLSPIYPKYSHNDLDTIHIKKIVPFSSITEIIGIPLDELCYLNPSFRKNIVPGSPENPYALRLPRDYANLFVLNEETIYNLKNDEQIKQEELAFKVPETTIHVVRKGEVLGSIARKYHCSVREIQHWNNIRGTNIRVGQRLVVRAPEKPNISPKNNVHIVVKGESLASIASKYNLTANELLALNNLSSNKIHPGQKLIVKKDKNTVSKNTNSGTNIDNKQLASNNKVIYYTVQSGDTLWTIAQKHEGASVEEIQKLNNLSSQNLQPGQTLKIAVAAK
;
A
#
# COMPACT_ATOMS: atom_id res chain seq x y z
N MET A 1 -31.17 29.69 -32.41
CA MET A 1 -30.90 28.33 -31.89
C MET A 1 -29.99 27.62 -32.88
N ILE A 2 -28.68 27.82 -32.73
CA ILE A 2 -27.62 27.28 -33.59
C ILE A 2 -26.71 26.50 -32.65
N PHE A 3 -26.71 25.17 -32.75
CA PHE A 3 -25.81 24.31 -31.98
C PHE A 3 -24.47 24.25 -32.70
N LEU A 4 -23.44 24.80 -32.06
CA LEU A 4 -22.04 24.69 -32.46
C LEU A 4 -21.52 23.34 -31.96
N ILE A 5 -21.30 22.40 -32.87
CA ILE A 5 -20.58 21.15 -32.59
C ILE A 5 -19.08 21.49 -32.64
N VAL A 6 -18.46 21.62 -31.47
CA VAL A 6 -16.99 21.66 -31.37
C VAL A 6 -16.49 20.23 -31.31
N SER A 7 -15.94 19.76 -32.43
CA SER A 7 -15.20 18.50 -32.51
C SER A 7 -13.89 18.60 -31.75
N LEU A 8 -13.83 17.99 -30.55
CA LEU A 8 -12.58 17.69 -29.86
C LEU A 8 -11.93 16.47 -30.51
N GLN A 9 -11.02 16.69 -31.46
CA GLN A 9 -10.04 15.69 -31.87
C GLN A 9 -9.04 15.52 -30.71
N SER A 10 -9.30 14.55 -29.85
CA SER A 10 -8.30 13.98 -28.95
C SER A 10 -7.36 13.11 -29.78
N PHE A 11 -6.07 13.47 -29.80
CA PHE A 11 -5.00 12.64 -30.34
C PHE A 11 -4.86 11.37 -29.48
N ALA A 12 -5.66 10.34 -29.76
CA ALA A 12 -5.36 8.98 -29.34
C ALA A 12 -4.31 8.42 -30.30
N GLN A 13 -3.04 8.50 -29.91
CA GLN A 13 -1.97 7.81 -30.62
C GLN A 13 -2.18 6.31 -30.41
N GLN A 14 -2.87 5.66 -31.35
CA GLN A 14 -3.02 4.21 -31.42
C GLN A 14 -1.62 3.59 -31.59
N HIS A 15 -1.01 3.15 -30.49
CA HIS A 15 0.08 2.18 -30.57
C HIS A 15 -0.48 0.86 -31.11
N LYS A 16 -0.42 0.68 -32.43
CA LYS A 16 -0.48 -0.65 -33.04
C LYS A 16 0.72 -1.45 -32.50
N PRO A 17 0.52 -2.68 -32.00
CA PRO A 17 1.65 -3.56 -31.69
C PRO A 17 2.46 -3.74 -32.97
N SER A 18 3.79 -3.75 -32.86
CA SER A 18 4.64 -4.06 -34.00
C SER A 18 4.27 -5.44 -34.52
N GLN A 19 4.05 -5.57 -35.85
CA GLN A 19 3.70 -6.85 -36.48
C GLN A 19 4.73 -7.97 -36.18
N GLU A 20 5.96 -7.61 -35.83
CA GLU A 20 7.03 -8.52 -35.39
C GLU A 20 6.80 -9.13 -33.99
N ALA A 21 6.03 -8.49 -33.11
CA ALA A 21 5.76 -9.03 -31.77
C ALA A 21 4.78 -10.21 -31.79
N LEU A 22 3.83 -10.22 -32.75
CA LEU A 22 2.84 -11.29 -32.91
C LEU A 22 3.40 -12.55 -33.61
N SER A 23 4.47 -12.41 -34.41
CA SER A 23 5.00 -13.51 -35.22
C SER A 23 6.02 -14.39 -34.48
N SER A 24 6.68 -13.87 -33.44
CA SER A 24 7.78 -14.60 -32.76
C SER A 24 7.35 -15.51 -31.59
N ASP A 25 6.08 -15.48 -31.16
CA ASP A 25 5.53 -16.33 -30.10
C ASP A 25 4.61 -17.45 -30.65
N SER A 26 4.51 -17.58 -31.98
CA SER A 26 3.54 -18.45 -32.68
C SER A 26 3.85 -19.96 -32.61
N THR A 27 5.03 -20.38 -32.14
CA THR A 27 5.47 -21.79 -32.24
C THR A 27 5.75 -22.47 -30.90
N ALA A 28 5.71 -21.75 -29.78
CA ALA A 28 5.91 -22.33 -28.45
C ALA A 28 4.56 -22.70 -27.83
N VAL A 29 4.27 -24.00 -27.70
CA VAL A 29 3.15 -24.46 -26.87
C VAL A 29 3.43 -24.02 -25.44
N THR A 30 2.60 -23.10 -24.93
CA THR A 30 2.69 -22.69 -23.52
C THR A 30 2.17 -23.84 -22.66
N VAL A 31 3.06 -24.52 -21.97
CA VAL A 31 2.72 -25.59 -21.01
C VAL A 31 2.62 -24.97 -19.62
N ILE A 32 1.49 -25.15 -18.95
CA ILE A 32 1.31 -24.74 -17.55
C ILE A 32 1.85 -25.86 -16.68
N GLU A 33 2.95 -25.59 -15.97
CA GLU A 33 3.57 -26.54 -15.03
C GLU A 33 2.68 -26.72 -13.78
N GLN A 34 2.76 -27.87 -13.11
CA GLN A 34 1.92 -28.14 -11.92
C GLN A 34 2.23 -27.19 -10.75
N ASP A 35 3.46 -26.71 -10.69
CA ASP A 35 3.99 -25.76 -9.72
C ASP A 35 3.84 -24.29 -10.15
N ASP A 36 3.09 -24.01 -11.22
CA ASP A 36 2.70 -22.66 -11.59
C ASP A 36 1.90 -22.00 -10.42
N PRO A 37 2.24 -20.77 -10.01
CA PRO A 37 1.59 -20.10 -8.88
C PRO A 37 0.07 -19.97 -9.01
N ILE A 38 -0.45 -19.80 -10.23
CA ILE A 38 -1.89 -19.71 -10.47
C ILE A 38 -2.56 -21.06 -10.16
N VAL A 39 -1.93 -22.17 -10.53
CA VAL A 39 -2.44 -23.52 -10.24
C VAL A 39 -2.43 -23.78 -8.73
N SER A 40 -1.30 -23.50 -8.07
CA SER A 40 -1.18 -23.65 -6.62
C SER A 40 -2.19 -22.79 -5.85
N MET A 41 -2.48 -21.60 -6.36
CA MET A 41 -3.47 -20.69 -5.78
C MET A 41 -4.89 -21.23 -5.95
N LEU A 42 -5.26 -21.74 -7.12
CA LEU A 42 -6.57 -22.36 -7.35
C LEU A 42 -6.78 -23.54 -6.39
N ASP A 43 -5.80 -24.43 -6.31
CA ASP A 43 -5.90 -25.64 -5.50
C ASP A 43 -6.05 -25.34 -3.99
N SER A 44 -5.61 -24.16 -3.53
CA SER A 44 -5.81 -23.71 -2.14
C SER A 44 -7.28 -23.49 -1.76
N LEU A 45 -8.18 -23.31 -2.73
CA LEU A 45 -9.61 -23.13 -2.48
C LEU A 45 -10.35 -24.41 -2.10
N ALA A 46 -9.77 -25.57 -2.40
CA ALA A 46 -10.39 -26.84 -2.08
C ALA A 46 -10.64 -26.99 -0.56
N SER A 47 -9.81 -26.36 0.27
CA SER A 47 -9.88 -26.42 1.73
C SER A 47 -10.66 -25.28 2.41
N LEU A 48 -11.29 -24.36 1.65
CA LEU A 48 -12.04 -23.26 2.27
C LEU A 48 -13.38 -23.73 2.84
N THR A 49 -13.59 -23.49 4.14
CA THR A 49 -14.80 -23.89 4.89
C THR A 49 -16.00 -22.95 4.65
N VAL A 50 -15.79 -21.81 3.98
CA VAL A 50 -16.85 -20.82 3.72
C VAL A 50 -17.93 -21.29 2.73
N PHE A 51 -17.68 -22.39 2.02
CA PHE A 51 -18.66 -22.99 1.11
C PHE A 51 -19.41 -24.12 1.81
N ASN A 52 -20.73 -23.99 1.93
CA ASN A 52 -21.57 -25.07 2.44
C ASN A 52 -21.75 -26.16 1.37
N THR A 53 -21.59 -27.42 1.76
CA THR A 53 -21.86 -28.58 0.90
C THR A 53 -23.32 -28.63 0.43
N GLU A 54 -24.25 -28.10 1.23
CA GLU A 54 -25.68 -28.04 0.91
C GLU A 54 -26.04 -27.00 -0.17
N ASN A 55 -25.25 -25.92 -0.30
CA ASN A 55 -25.48 -24.87 -1.29
C ASN A 55 -25.02 -25.24 -2.71
N LEU A 56 -24.22 -26.31 -2.86
CA LEU A 56 -23.76 -26.81 -4.16
C LEU A 56 -24.91 -27.25 -5.08
N GLN A 57 -26.09 -27.59 -4.52
CA GLN A 57 -27.22 -28.13 -5.28
C GLN A 57 -28.29 -27.10 -5.67
N LYS A 58 -28.25 -25.87 -5.15
CA LYS A 58 -29.31 -24.86 -5.37
C LYS A 58 -29.15 -23.99 -6.62
N ASN A 59 -28.19 -24.29 -7.49
CA ASN A 59 -28.10 -23.61 -8.78
C ASN A 59 -29.14 -24.18 -9.76
N ILE A 60 -30.32 -23.56 -9.75
CA ILE A 60 -31.34 -23.78 -10.77
C ILE A 60 -30.79 -23.23 -12.08
N ASN A 61 -30.33 -24.15 -12.93
CA ASN A 61 -29.73 -23.87 -14.23
C ASN A 61 -30.74 -23.21 -15.16
N ASN A 62 -30.57 -21.92 -15.41
CA ASN A 62 -30.96 -21.29 -16.68
C ASN A 62 -29.77 -21.38 -17.68
N SER A 63 -29.04 -22.50 -17.67
CA SER A 63 -27.94 -22.73 -18.61
C SER A 63 -28.49 -23.33 -19.90
N ALA A 64 -28.00 -22.83 -21.04
CA ALA A 64 -28.28 -23.41 -22.35
C ALA A 64 -27.64 -24.79 -22.55
N PHE A 65 -26.88 -25.28 -21.56
CA PHE A 65 -26.12 -26.53 -21.62
C PHE A 65 -26.60 -27.54 -20.56
N PRO A 66 -26.49 -28.86 -20.83
CA PRO A 66 -26.72 -29.89 -19.83
C PRO A 66 -25.78 -29.76 -18.62
N PRO A 67 -26.20 -30.21 -17.42
CA PRO A 67 -25.31 -30.28 -16.25
C PRO A 67 -24.03 -31.08 -16.56
N GLY A 68 -22.87 -30.51 -16.22
CA GLY A 68 -21.57 -31.16 -16.43
C GLY A 68 -21.01 -31.09 -17.85
N PHE A 69 -21.77 -30.59 -18.85
CA PHE A 69 -21.24 -30.38 -20.19
C PHE A 69 -20.16 -29.27 -20.19
N VAL A 70 -19.03 -29.52 -20.85
CA VAL A 70 -17.90 -28.59 -20.96
C VAL A 70 -17.78 -28.13 -22.41
N PRO A 71 -18.26 -26.91 -22.75
CA PRO A 71 -18.14 -26.39 -24.11
C PRO A 71 -16.68 -26.13 -24.49
N GLU A 72 -16.30 -26.48 -25.72
CA GLU A 72 -15.01 -26.11 -26.31
C GLU A 72 -15.22 -25.16 -27.49
N TYR A 73 -14.33 -24.18 -27.62
CA TYR A 73 -14.46 -23.12 -28.63
C TYR A 73 -13.20 -23.03 -29.47
N ALA A 74 -13.40 -22.81 -30.78
CA ALA A 74 -12.31 -22.49 -31.70
C ALA A 74 -11.65 -21.15 -31.34
N ASP A 75 -10.36 -21.01 -31.64
CA ASP A 75 -9.58 -19.80 -31.38
C ASP A 75 -10.19 -18.54 -32.01
N SER A 76 -10.87 -18.69 -33.16
CA SER A 76 -11.59 -17.60 -33.83
C SER A 76 -12.73 -17.03 -32.97
N ILE A 77 -13.49 -17.88 -32.29
CA ILE A 77 -14.60 -17.48 -31.41
C ILE A 77 -14.05 -16.77 -30.17
N ILE A 78 -13.01 -17.34 -29.55
CA ILE A 78 -12.36 -16.73 -28.38
C ILE A 78 -11.80 -15.36 -28.73
N LYS A 79 -11.12 -15.25 -29.88
CA LYS A 79 -10.58 -13.98 -30.38
C LYS A 79 -11.68 -12.95 -30.61
N GLU A 80 -12.80 -13.33 -31.25
CA GLU A 80 -13.94 -12.43 -31.46
C GLU A 80 -14.51 -11.91 -30.14
N ARG A 81 -14.68 -12.78 -29.15
CA ARG A 81 -15.15 -12.41 -27.81
C ARG A 81 -14.19 -11.47 -27.09
N ILE A 82 -12.88 -11.72 -27.16
CA ILE A 82 -11.87 -10.82 -26.59
C ILE A 82 -11.89 -9.45 -27.29
N GLU A 83 -12.10 -9.40 -28.61
CA GLU A 83 -12.27 -8.12 -29.30
C GLU A 83 -13.54 -7.40 -28.88
N LYS A 84 -14.63 -8.10 -28.53
CA LYS A 84 -15.83 -7.47 -27.94
C LYS A 84 -15.53 -6.85 -26.58
N LEU A 85 -14.73 -7.48 -25.71
CA LEU A 85 -14.29 -6.89 -24.44
C LEU A 85 -13.50 -5.58 -24.67
N ASN A 86 -12.66 -5.53 -25.70
CA ASN A 86 -11.90 -4.33 -26.06
C ASN A 86 -12.78 -3.15 -26.51
N LEU A 87 -14.04 -3.38 -26.91
CA LEU A 87 -14.95 -2.30 -27.31
C LEU A 87 -15.49 -1.49 -26.12
N THR A 88 -15.53 -2.10 -24.93
CA THR A 88 -16.13 -1.52 -23.72
C THR A 88 -15.12 -1.22 -22.62
N SER A 89 -13.90 -1.75 -22.75
CA SER A 89 -12.85 -1.59 -21.75
C SER A 89 -11.81 -0.54 -22.11
N SER A 90 -11.25 0.14 -21.10
CA SER A 90 -10.04 0.94 -21.26
C SER A 90 -8.76 0.09 -21.17
N TYR A 91 -8.88 -1.18 -20.76
CA TYR A 91 -7.82 -2.17 -20.83
C TYR A 91 -7.82 -2.86 -22.20
N ARG A 92 -6.64 -3.00 -22.82
CA ARG A 92 -6.50 -3.71 -24.09
C ARG A 92 -6.13 -5.17 -23.87
N PHE A 93 -7.10 -6.05 -24.07
CA PHE A 93 -6.93 -7.49 -24.10
C PHE A 93 -6.32 -7.93 -25.45
N VAL A 94 -5.40 -8.89 -25.40
CA VAL A 94 -4.77 -9.48 -26.59
C VAL A 94 -4.89 -10.99 -26.51
N TYR A 95 -5.58 -11.58 -27.50
CA TYR A 95 -5.59 -13.02 -27.67
C TYR A 95 -4.33 -13.49 -28.39
N ASN A 96 -3.67 -14.52 -27.85
CA ASN A 96 -2.58 -15.25 -28.48
C ASN A 96 -2.42 -16.66 -27.86
N PRO A 97 -1.55 -17.53 -28.42
CA PRO A 97 -1.38 -18.89 -27.92
C PRO A 97 -0.95 -19.02 -26.45
N ALA A 98 -0.41 -17.97 -25.83
CA ALA A 98 -0.06 -17.99 -24.41
C ALA A 98 -1.29 -17.85 -23.49
N VAL A 99 -2.40 -17.26 -23.97
CA VAL A 99 -3.64 -17.05 -23.19
C VAL A 99 -4.51 -18.31 -23.16
N LYS A 100 -4.58 -19.06 -24.27
CA LYS A 100 -5.48 -20.22 -24.42
C LYS A 100 -5.32 -21.29 -23.32
N PRO A 101 -4.10 -21.71 -22.93
CA PRO A 101 -3.95 -22.72 -21.88
C PRO A 101 -4.53 -22.29 -20.52
N PHE A 102 -4.52 -20.99 -20.22
CA PHE A 102 -5.13 -20.45 -19.00
C PHE A 102 -6.66 -20.39 -19.12
N ILE A 103 -7.21 -20.11 -20.31
CA ILE A 103 -8.65 -20.22 -20.53
C ILE A 103 -9.09 -21.66 -20.26
N GLU A 104 -8.40 -22.65 -20.80
CA GLU A 104 -8.70 -24.06 -20.54
C GLU A 104 -8.46 -24.45 -19.07
N LEU A 105 -7.51 -23.79 -18.37
CA LEU A 105 -7.29 -24.02 -16.94
C LEU A 105 -8.56 -23.66 -16.15
N TYR A 106 -9.02 -22.41 -16.30
CA TYR A 106 -10.18 -21.89 -15.56
C TYR A 106 -11.49 -22.51 -16.05
N ALA A 107 -11.68 -22.56 -17.37
CA ALA A 107 -12.91 -23.01 -17.98
C ALA A 107 -13.04 -24.53 -18.05
N ASN A 108 -11.98 -25.34 -18.06
CA ASN A 108 -12.10 -26.79 -18.25
C ASN A 108 -11.49 -27.59 -17.09
N ARG A 109 -10.22 -27.36 -16.75
CA ARG A 109 -9.49 -28.23 -15.80
C ARG A 109 -9.76 -27.95 -14.32
N ARG A 110 -10.16 -26.72 -13.96
CA ARG A 110 -10.43 -26.28 -12.57
C ARG A 110 -11.81 -25.64 -12.41
N ARG A 111 -12.79 -26.12 -13.19
CA ARG A 111 -14.16 -25.56 -13.27
C ARG A 111 -14.82 -25.30 -11.92
N GLU A 112 -14.87 -26.31 -11.06
CA GLU A 112 -15.52 -26.18 -9.75
C GLU A 112 -14.85 -25.09 -8.90
N LEU A 113 -13.51 -25.01 -8.93
CA LEU A 113 -12.79 -23.97 -8.19
C LEU A 113 -13.03 -22.58 -8.81
N THR A 114 -13.08 -22.47 -10.14
CA THR A 114 -13.47 -21.23 -10.82
C THR A 114 -14.87 -20.78 -10.41
N GLN A 115 -15.84 -21.70 -10.33
CA GLN A 115 -17.20 -21.40 -9.88
C GLN A 115 -17.24 -20.94 -8.41
N ARG A 116 -16.41 -21.52 -7.54
CA ARG A 116 -16.23 -21.03 -6.16
C ARG A 116 -15.68 -19.60 -6.12
N ILE A 117 -14.69 -19.27 -6.96
CA ILE A 117 -14.16 -17.90 -7.07
C ILE A 117 -15.25 -16.96 -7.56
N MET A 118 -16.06 -17.36 -8.54
CA MET A 118 -17.20 -16.55 -9.00
C MET A 118 -18.16 -16.23 -7.85
N GLY A 119 -18.45 -17.19 -6.98
CA GLY A 119 -19.26 -16.94 -5.78
C GLY A 119 -18.60 -16.00 -4.78
N LEU A 120 -17.29 -16.12 -4.56
CA LEU A 120 -16.53 -15.14 -3.76
C LEU A 120 -16.49 -13.76 -4.43
N GLY A 121 -16.62 -13.69 -5.75
CA GLY A 121 -16.79 -12.46 -6.51
C GLY A 121 -17.95 -11.64 -5.97
N GLU A 122 -19.10 -12.24 -5.68
CA GLU A 122 -20.24 -11.52 -5.11
C GLU A 122 -20.00 -10.96 -3.70
N LEU A 123 -19.06 -11.54 -2.97
CA LEU A 123 -18.68 -11.06 -1.64
C LEU A 123 -17.71 -9.87 -1.72
N TYR A 124 -16.75 -9.89 -2.65
CA TYR A 124 -15.65 -8.92 -2.69
C TYR A 124 -15.69 -7.90 -3.84
N PHE A 125 -16.20 -8.27 -5.02
CA PHE A 125 -16.23 -7.39 -6.19
C PHE A 125 -16.98 -6.08 -5.97
N PRO A 126 -18.11 -6.02 -5.24
CA PRO A 126 -18.76 -4.73 -4.97
C PRO A 126 -17.81 -3.70 -4.35
N PHE A 127 -16.94 -4.11 -3.42
CA PHE A 127 -15.91 -3.22 -2.84
C PHE A 127 -14.82 -2.85 -3.82
N PHE A 128 -14.41 -3.82 -4.64
CA PHE A 128 -13.34 -3.61 -5.61
C PHE A 128 -13.79 -2.62 -6.67
N GLU A 129 -14.99 -2.81 -7.21
CA GLU A 129 -15.60 -1.94 -8.22
C GLU A 129 -15.83 -0.54 -7.67
N GLU A 130 -16.35 -0.40 -6.45
CA GLU A 130 -16.51 0.92 -5.80
C GLU A 130 -15.17 1.67 -5.71
N GLN A 131 -14.09 1.00 -5.27
CA GLN A 131 -12.79 1.66 -5.16
C GLN A 131 -12.14 1.92 -6.53
N LEU A 132 -12.24 0.99 -7.48
CA LEU A 132 -11.70 1.16 -8.83
C LEU A 132 -12.39 2.33 -9.54
N ASP A 133 -13.72 2.41 -9.46
CA ASP A 133 -14.53 3.50 -10.04
C ASP A 133 -14.19 4.84 -9.39
N LYS A 134 -14.07 4.89 -8.06
CA LYS A 134 -13.63 6.09 -7.32
C LYS A 134 -12.31 6.68 -7.83
N TYR A 135 -11.39 5.83 -8.29
CA TYR A 135 -10.11 6.24 -8.86
C TYR A 135 -10.09 6.31 -10.39
N ASN A 136 -11.23 6.09 -11.05
CA ASN A 136 -11.38 6.02 -12.51
C ASN A 136 -10.39 5.02 -13.15
N LEU A 137 -10.31 3.82 -12.55
CA LEU A 137 -9.49 2.71 -12.99
C LEU A 137 -10.33 1.68 -13.77
N PRO A 138 -9.73 0.90 -14.69
CA PRO A 138 -10.43 -0.22 -15.34
C PRO A 138 -10.97 -1.20 -14.29
N LEU A 139 -12.26 -1.52 -14.35
CA LEU A 139 -12.92 -2.41 -13.38
C LEU A 139 -12.37 -3.83 -13.44
N GLU A 140 -11.81 -4.24 -14.58
CA GLU A 140 -11.24 -5.56 -14.81
C GLU A 140 -9.99 -5.81 -13.94
N LEU A 141 -9.37 -4.76 -13.39
CA LEU A 141 -8.28 -4.92 -12.42
C LEU A 141 -8.71 -5.67 -11.14
N LYS A 142 -10.02 -5.79 -10.88
CA LYS A 142 -10.57 -6.68 -9.83
C LYS A 142 -10.13 -8.14 -10.00
N TYR A 143 -9.91 -8.59 -11.24
CA TYR A 143 -9.44 -9.95 -11.54
C TYR A 143 -7.97 -10.19 -11.16
N LEU A 144 -7.20 -9.14 -10.79
CA LEU A 144 -5.88 -9.36 -10.20
C LEU A 144 -5.99 -10.08 -8.84
N ALA A 145 -6.98 -9.72 -8.01
CA ALA A 145 -7.22 -10.45 -6.76
C ALA A 145 -7.64 -11.92 -7.00
N VAL A 146 -8.24 -12.22 -8.16
CA VAL A 146 -8.53 -13.60 -8.57
C VAL A 146 -7.25 -14.38 -8.84
N ILE A 147 -6.26 -13.81 -9.53
CA ILE A 147 -5.01 -14.51 -9.85
C ILE A 147 -3.95 -14.42 -8.75
N GLU A 148 -4.10 -13.50 -7.80
CA GLU A 148 -3.20 -13.35 -6.65
C GLU A 148 -3.58 -14.31 -5.51
N SER A 149 -4.86 -14.41 -5.16
CA SER A 149 -5.29 -15.18 -3.99
C SER A 149 -6.51 -16.06 -4.20
N ALA A 150 -7.06 -16.11 -5.41
CA ALA A 150 -8.34 -16.77 -5.68
C ALA A 150 -9.48 -16.18 -4.85
N LEU A 151 -9.37 -14.88 -4.51
CA LEU A 151 -10.25 -14.18 -3.56
C LEU A 151 -10.26 -14.78 -2.15
N ASN A 152 -9.21 -15.49 -1.74
CA ASN A 152 -9.04 -15.91 -0.37
C ASN A 152 -8.45 -14.76 0.48
N PRO A 153 -9.20 -14.21 1.46
CA PRO A 153 -8.75 -13.08 2.28
C PRO A 153 -7.66 -13.45 3.30
N GLN A 154 -7.51 -14.73 3.63
CA GLN A 154 -6.52 -15.25 4.57
C GLN A 154 -5.25 -15.76 3.88
N ALA A 155 -5.18 -15.64 2.54
CA ALA A 155 -4.06 -16.15 1.75
C ALA A 155 -2.73 -15.55 2.18
N ARG A 156 -1.72 -16.41 2.34
CA ARG A 156 -0.35 -16.01 2.65
C ARG A 156 0.65 -16.84 1.87
N SER A 157 1.46 -16.20 1.05
CA SER A 157 2.50 -16.89 0.29
C SER A 157 3.68 -17.32 1.17
N ARG A 158 4.48 -18.27 0.68
CA ARG A 158 5.72 -18.73 1.34
C ARG A 158 6.69 -17.59 1.64
N VAL A 159 6.72 -16.55 0.79
CA VAL A 159 7.60 -15.38 0.94
C VAL A 159 6.95 -14.23 1.70
N GLY A 160 5.70 -14.38 2.15
CA GLY A 160 5.02 -13.45 3.05
C GLY A 160 4.15 -12.37 2.39
N ALA A 161 3.78 -12.56 1.11
CA ALA A 161 2.66 -11.85 0.52
C ALA A 161 1.36 -12.22 1.27
N THR A 162 0.42 -11.29 1.40
CA THR A 162 -0.72 -11.46 2.34
C THR A 162 -2.00 -10.81 1.82
N GLY A 163 -3.13 -11.48 2.02
CA GLY A 163 -4.48 -10.98 1.75
C GLY A 163 -4.93 -11.14 0.29
N LEU A 164 -6.10 -10.56 -0.02
CA LEU A 164 -6.73 -10.63 -1.35
C LEU A 164 -5.80 -10.15 -2.47
N TRP A 165 -5.04 -9.09 -2.18
CA TRP A 165 -4.15 -8.43 -3.13
C TRP A 165 -2.68 -8.88 -3.00
N GLN A 166 -2.40 -9.88 -2.15
CA GLN A 166 -1.07 -10.44 -1.91
C GLN A 166 0.03 -9.38 -1.70
N PHE A 167 -0.24 -8.36 -0.87
CA PHE A 167 0.75 -7.32 -0.61
C PHE A 167 1.98 -7.87 0.13
N MET A 168 3.17 -7.59 -0.41
CA MET A 168 4.41 -7.70 0.34
C MET A 168 4.46 -6.65 1.46
N TYR A 169 5.06 -6.99 2.62
CA TYR A 169 5.14 -6.10 3.78
C TYR A 169 5.64 -4.69 3.44
N GLY A 170 6.73 -4.61 2.67
CA GLY A 170 7.34 -3.33 2.28
C GLY A 170 6.42 -2.47 1.41
N THR A 171 5.73 -3.08 0.44
CA THR A 171 4.78 -2.39 -0.43
C THR A 171 3.54 -1.97 0.33
N GLY A 172 2.98 -2.84 1.18
CA GLY A 172 1.82 -2.47 2.00
C GLY A 172 2.10 -1.25 2.89
N ARG A 173 3.30 -1.18 3.50
CA ARG A 173 3.72 -0.01 4.29
C ARG A 173 3.85 1.28 3.46
N MET A 174 4.25 1.18 2.19
CA MET A 174 4.29 2.32 1.27
C MET A 174 2.90 2.95 1.08
N TYR A 175 1.87 2.10 1.01
CA TYR A 175 0.47 2.49 0.88
C TYR A 175 -0.28 2.54 2.22
N LYS A 176 0.45 2.77 3.33
CA LYS A 176 -0.08 3.00 4.68
C LYS A 176 -0.90 1.84 5.28
N LEU A 177 -0.70 0.61 4.82
CA LEU A 177 -1.25 -0.58 5.47
C LEU A 177 -0.48 -0.83 6.78
N ASN A 178 -1.19 -0.81 7.92
CA ASN A 178 -0.62 -1.09 9.22
C ASN A 178 -0.35 -2.58 9.38
N VAL A 179 0.83 -2.92 9.90
CA VAL A 179 1.20 -4.32 10.17
C VAL A 179 1.96 -4.38 11.49
N ASN A 180 1.29 -4.87 12.52
CA ASN A 180 1.81 -5.02 13.88
C ASN A 180 1.42 -6.37 14.50
N SER A 181 1.62 -6.55 15.81
CA SER A 181 1.36 -7.83 16.48
C SER A 181 -0.10 -8.28 16.49
N TYR A 182 -1.04 -7.34 16.33
CA TYR A 182 -2.49 -7.56 16.45
C TYR A 182 -3.25 -7.30 15.15
N VAL A 183 -2.67 -6.56 14.20
CA VAL A 183 -3.33 -6.19 12.95
C VAL A 183 -2.39 -6.37 11.76
N ASP A 184 -2.93 -6.88 10.66
CA ASP A 184 -2.34 -6.85 9.33
C ASP A 184 -3.35 -6.32 8.32
N ASP A 185 -3.30 -5.01 8.05
CA ASP A 185 -4.20 -4.34 7.11
C ASP A 185 -4.03 -4.86 5.66
N ARG A 186 -2.98 -5.65 5.37
CA ARG A 186 -2.85 -6.31 4.05
C ARG A 186 -3.91 -7.37 3.81
N SER A 187 -4.45 -7.95 4.88
CA SER A 187 -5.58 -8.88 4.82
C SER A 187 -6.93 -8.18 4.84
N ASP A 188 -7.00 -6.91 5.25
CA ASP A 188 -8.25 -6.15 5.30
C ASP A 188 -8.77 -5.89 3.86
N PRO A 189 -9.97 -6.39 3.49
CA PRO A 189 -10.45 -6.27 2.12
C PRO A 189 -10.58 -4.83 1.63
N ILE A 190 -10.97 -3.89 2.49
CA ILE A 190 -11.24 -2.49 2.09
C ILE A 190 -9.91 -1.73 2.00
N LYS A 191 -9.09 -1.79 3.06
CA LYS A 191 -7.81 -1.08 3.12
C LYS A 191 -6.85 -1.57 2.04
N ALA A 192 -6.74 -2.89 1.85
CA ALA A 192 -5.87 -3.47 0.83
C ALA A 192 -6.34 -3.11 -0.58
N THR A 193 -7.65 -3.07 -0.85
CA THR A 193 -8.17 -2.63 -2.16
C THR A 193 -7.84 -1.18 -2.46
N ASN A 194 -8.02 -0.28 -1.49
CA ASN A 194 -7.64 1.11 -1.66
C ASN A 194 -6.13 1.25 -1.90
N ALA A 195 -5.29 0.48 -1.19
CA ALA A 195 -3.85 0.43 -1.43
C ALA A 195 -3.49 -0.11 -2.84
N ALA A 196 -4.21 -1.13 -3.32
CA ALA A 196 -4.02 -1.67 -4.66
C ALA A 196 -4.33 -0.64 -5.74
N CYS A 197 -5.43 0.11 -5.60
CA CYS A 197 -5.78 1.20 -6.52
C CYS A 197 -4.68 2.26 -6.61
N LEU A 198 -4.17 2.73 -5.46
CA LEU A 198 -3.04 3.67 -5.42
C LEU A 198 -1.78 3.09 -6.07
N HIS A 199 -1.53 1.79 -5.88
CA HIS A 199 -0.41 1.11 -6.52
C HIS A 199 -0.56 1.05 -8.04
N PHE A 200 -1.75 0.74 -8.55
CA PHE A 200 -2.04 0.75 -9.98
C PHE A 200 -1.82 2.12 -10.61
N ILE A 201 -2.25 3.19 -9.95
CA ILE A 201 -2.03 4.57 -10.39
C ILE A 201 -0.53 4.87 -10.51
N ASP A 202 0.26 4.55 -9.48
CA ASP A 202 1.71 4.79 -9.49
C ASP A 202 2.40 4.02 -10.62
N LEU A 203 2.02 2.76 -10.83
CA LEU A 203 2.56 1.93 -11.92
C LEU A 203 2.13 2.48 -13.28
N TYR A 204 0.88 2.90 -13.44
CA TYR A 204 0.38 3.45 -14.70
C TYR A 204 1.09 4.77 -15.05
N ASN A 205 1.36 5.62 -14.06
CA ASN A 205 2.17 6.83 -14.24
C ASN A 205 3.60 6.54 -14.75
N ILE A 206 4.15 5.36 -14.46
CA ILE A 206 5.48 4.94 -14.95
C ILE A 206 5.41 4.39 -16.38
N TYR A 207 4.42 3.53 -16.66
CA TYR A 207 4.40 2.72 -17.88
C TYR A 207 3.47 3.25 -18.97
N GLY A 208 2.34 3.87 -18.61
CA GLY A 208 1.29 4.29 -19.54
C GLY A 208 0.60 3.13 -20.27
N ASP A 209 0.81 1.89 -19.83
CA ASP A 209 0.27 0.68 -20.45
C ASP A 209 -0.12 -0.33 -19.36
N TRP A 210 -1.36 -0.80 -19.41
CA TRP A 210 -1.90 -1.68 -18.38
C TRP A 210 -1.27 -3.08 -18.38
N ASN A 211 -0.84 -3.62 -19.52
CA ASN A 211 -0.17 -4.93 -19.53
C ASN A 211 1.18 -4.84 -18.78
N LEU A 212 1.93 -3.75 -18.95
CA LEU A 212 3.15 -3.49 -18.18
C LEU A 212 2.87 -3.19 -16.71
N VAL A 213 1.76 -2.52 -16.38
CA VAL A 213 1.33 -2.32 -14.98
C VAL A 213 1.08 -3.66 -14.30
N ILE A 214 0.32 -4.56 -14.93
CA ILE A 214 0.01 -5.89 -14.39
C ILE A 214 1.29 -6.71 -14.22
N ALA A 215 2.20 -6.69 -15.21
CA ALA A 215 3.50 -7.35 -15.08
C ALA A 215 4.35 -6.75 -13.93
N ALA A 216 4.30 -5.44 -13.74
CA ALA A 216 5.05 -4.74 -12.69
C ALA A 216 4.44 -4.93 -11.30
N TYR A 217 3.14 -5.17 -11.20
CA TYR A 217 2.48 -5.53 -9.95
C TYR A 217 3.01 -6.86 -9.42
N ASN A 218 3.07 -7.89 -10.26
CA ASN A 218 3.60 -9.21 -9.90
C ASN A 218 5.14 -9.21 -9.69
N ALA A 219 5.90 -8.74 -10.67
CA ALA A 219 7.37 -8.85 -10.63
C ALA A 219 8.07 -7.71 -9.87
N GLY A 220 7.35 -6.62 -9.59
CA GLY A 220 7.92 -5.35 -9.19
C GLY A 220 8.50 -4.55 -10.36
N ALA A 221 8.34 -3.22 -10.29
CA ALA A 221 8.78 -2.28 -11.33
C ALA A 221 10.28 -2.39 -11.68
N GLY A 222 11.14 -2.74 -10.73
CA GLY A 222 12.57 -2.93 -10.98
C GLY A 222 12.89 -4.06 -11.97
N ASN A 223 12.14 -5.15 -11.92
CA ASN A 223 12.29 -6.30 -12.82
C ASN A 223 11.74 -5.98 -14.21
N VAL A 224 10.58 -5.34 -14.30
CA VAL A 224 10.00 -4.88 -15.58
C VAL A 224 10.92 -3.86 -16.26
N ASN A 225 11.44 -2.88 -15.53
CA ASN A 225 12.40 -1.92 -16.08
C ASN A 225 13.70 -2.59 -16.58
N ARG A 226 14.15 -3.67 -15.94
CA ARG A 226 15.30 -4.45 -16.42
C ARG A 226 14.97 -5.20 -17.70
N ALA A 227 13.76 -5.77 -17.80
CA ALA A 227 13.29 -6.46 -19.00
C ALA A 227 13.12 -5.48 -20.17
N ILE A 228 12.54 -4.29 -19.94
CA ILE A 228 12.45 -3.20 -20.95
C ILE A 228 13.83 -2.81 -21.46
N ARG A 229 14.83 -2.65 -20.57
CA ARG A 229 16.21 -2.35 -21.00
C ARG A 229 16.82 -3.45 -21.85
N ARG A 230 16.58 -4.72 -21.51
CA ARG A 230 17.03 -5.88 -22.31
C ARG A 230 16.33 -5.96 -23.66
N ALA A 231 15.10 -5.47 -23.73
CA ALA A 231 14.29 -5.35 -24.93
C ALA A 231 14.61 -4.11 -25.78
N GLY A 232 15.75 -3.43 -25.54
CA GLY A 232 16.14 -2.24 -26.31
C GLY A 232 15.27 -1.00 -26.03
N GLY A 233 14.55 -0.97 -24.91
CA GLY A 233 13.70 0.16 -24.52
C GLY A 233 12.24 0.05 -24.98
N VAL A 234 11.86 -1.03 -25.66
CA VAL A 234 10.47 -1.28 -26.10
C VAL A 234 9.55 -1.40 -24.88
N LYS A 235 8.47 -0.60 -24.86
CA LYS A 235 7.44 -0.57 -23.81
C LYS A 235 6.17 -1.29 -24.29
N ASP A 236 6.32 -2.55 -24.66
CA ASP A 236 5.21 -3.44 -25.01
C ASP A 236 5.41 -4.75 -24.23
N PHE A 237 4.40 -5.16 -23.45
CA PHE A 237 4.49 -6.35 -22.63
C PHE A 237 4.81 -7.59 -23.47
N TRP A 238 4.16 -7.78 -24.61
CA TRP A 238 4.32 -8.98 -25.42
C TRP A 238 5.74 -9.11 -25.97
N TYR A 239 6.37 -8.01 -26.34
CA TYR A 239 7.78 -7.98 -26.70
C TYR A 239 8.71 -8.20 -25.48
N VAL A 240 8.43 -7.53 -24.36
CA VAL A 240 9.23 -7.57 -23.11
C VAL A 240 9.13 -8.92 -22.39
N ARG A 241 8.04 -9.67 -22.60
CA ARG A 241 7.67 -10.91 -21.91
C ARG A 241 8.82 -11.90 -21.80
N ARG A 242 9.52 -12.17 -22.90
CA ARG A 242 10.64 -13.13 -22.95
C ARG A 242 11.80 -12.83 -21.99
N PHE A 243 11.91 -11.58 -21.51
CA PHE A 243 12.97 -11.12 -20.60
C PHE A 243 12.55 -11.09 -19.13
N LEU A 244 11.27 -11.37 -18.83
CA LEU A 244 10.72 -11.42 -17.48
C LEU A 244 10.93 -12.81 -16.83
N PRO A 245 10.86 -12.92 -15.48
CA PRO A 245 10.80 -14.21 -14.81
C PRO A 245 9.63 -15.06 -15.32
N ARG A 246 9.80 -16.39 -15.40
CA ARG A 246 8.79 -17.32 -15.96
C ARG A 246 7.39 -17.11 -15.38
N GLU A 247 7.29 -17.00 -14.05
CA GLU A 247 6.04 -16.68 -13.33
C GLU A 247 5.34 -15.44 -13.91
N THR A 248 6.08 -14.34 -14.08
CA THR A 248 5.53 -13.10 -14.63
C THR A 248 5.19 -13.20 -16.13
N GLN A 249 5.87 -14.07 -16.89
CA GLN A 249 5.52 -14.31 -18.30
C GLN A 249 4.11 -14.88 -18.44
N ASN A 250 3.66 -15.66 -17.46
CA ASN A 250 2.36 -16.30 -17.41
C ASN A 250 1.29 -15.42 -16.74
N TYR A 251 1.70 -14.43 -15.96
CA TYR A 251 0.81 -13.61 -15.15
C TYR A 251 -0.20 -12.78 -15.98
N VAL A 252 0.25 -12.04 -17.00
CA VAL A 252 -0.68 -11.27 -17.88
C VAL A 252 -1.58 -12.20 -18.72
N PRO A 253 -1.09 -13.30 -19.35
CA PRO A 253 -1.97 -14.28 -19.97
C PRO A 253 -3.01 -14.87 -19.02
N GLY A 254 -2.63 -15.20 -17.79
CA GLY A 254 -3.52 -15.68 -16.74
C GLY A 254 -4.61 -14.67 -16.38
N PHE A 255 -4.25 -13.39 -16.23
CA PHE A 255 -5.19 -12.29 -16.01
C PHE A 255 -6.23 -12.16 -17.14
N ILE A 256 -5.76 -12.13 -18.40
CA ILE A 256 -6.63 -12.02 -19.58
C ILE A 256 -7.59 -13.21 -19.64
N ALA A 257 -7.08 -14.42 -19.38
CA ALA A 257 -7.90 -15.62 -19.36
C ALA A 257 -8.94 -15.62 -18.24
N ALA A 258 -8.55 -15.23 -17.02
CA ALA A 258 -9.49 -15.10 -15.90
C ALA A 258 -10.60 -14.10 -16.23
N THR A 259 -10.25 -12.93 -16.76
CA THR A 259 -11.21 -11.91 -17.19
C THR A 259 -12.18 -12.48 -18.23
N TYR A 260 -11.66 -13.09 -19.31
CA TYR A 260 -12.48 -13.71 -20.35
C TYR A 260 -13.43 -14.77 -19.80
N VAL A 261 -12.96 -15.67 -18.94
CA VAL A 261 -13.79 -16.76 -18.40
C VAL A 261 -14.90 -16.24 -17.48
N PHE A 262 -14.65 -15.18 -16.72
CA PHE A 262 -15.69 -14.55 -15.90
C PHE A 262 -16.74 -13.82 -16.74
N GLU A 263 -16.31 -13.03 -17.72
CA GLU A 263 -17.21 -12.26 -18.58
C GLU A 263 -18.06 -13.15 -19.52
N TYR A 264 -17.54 -14.34 -19.88
CA TYR A 264 -18.23 -15.33 -20.72
C TYR A 264 -18.56 -16.62 -19.96
N ALA A 265 -18.79 -16.53 -18.66
CA ALA A 265 -19.00 -17.71 -17.81
C ALA A 265 -20.20 -18.56 -18.26
N ALA A 266 -21.29 -17.91 -18.67
CA ALA A 266 -22.49 -18.59 -19.17
C ALA A 266 -22.19 -19.41 -20.43
N GLU A 267 -21.42 -18.87 -21.37
CA GLU A 267 -20.99 -19.57 -22.58
C GLU A 267 -20.07 -20.75 -22.27
N HIS A 268 -19.35 -20.73 -21.15
CA HIS A 268 -18.54 -21.85 -20.69
C HIS A 268 -19.32 -22.83 -19.82
N ASN A 269 -20.64 -22.69 -19.65
CA ASN A 269 -21.46 -23.49 -18.72
C ASN A 269 -20.94 -23.43 -17.27
N LEU A 270 -20.50 -22.25 -16.85
CA LEU A 270 -20.06 -21.97 -15.49
C LEU A 270 -21.13 -21.13 -14.79
N SER A 271 -21.36 -21.43 -13.52
CA SER A 271 -22.25 -20.66 -12.65
C SER A 271 -21.65 -20.58 -11.25
N PRO A 272 -21.80 -19.45 -10.54
CA PRO A 272 -21.19 -19.28 -9.23
C PRO A 272 -21.62 -20.37 -8.22
N ILE A 273 -20.68 -20.87 -7.43
CA ILE A 273 -20.97 -21.62 -6.21
C ILE A 273 -20.86 -20.63 -5.07
N TYR A 274 -22.00 -20.26 -4.48
CA TYR A 274 -22.05 -19.18 -3.50
C TYR A 274 -21.46 -19.58 -2.14
N PRO A 275 -20.66 -18.70 -1.51
CA PRO A 275 -20.26 -18.85 -0.12
C PRO A 275 -21.47 -18.71 0.83
N LYS A 276 -21.28 -18.98 2.12
CA LYS A 276 -22.32 -18.84 3.15
C LYS A 276 -22.92 -17.43 3.23
N TYR A 277 -22.14 -16.40 2.90
CA TYR A 277 -22.55 -15.00 3.00
C TYR A 277 -22.25 -14.24 1.71
N SER A 278 -23.23 -13.46 1.23
CA SER A 278 -23.03 -12.45 0.19
C SER A 278 -22.58 -11.11 0.81
N HIS A 279 -22.17 -10.16 -0.03
CA HIS A 279 -21.88 -8.80 0.42
C HIS A 279 -23.03 -8.17 1.22
N ASN A 280 -24.28 -8.39 0.76
CA ASN A 280 -25.47 -7.77 1.36
C ASN A 280 -25.84 -8.38 2.71
N ASP A 281 -25.42 -9.61 3.01
CA ASP A 281 -25.72 -10.29 4.27
C ASP A 281 -24.84 -9.78 5.43
N LEU A 282 -23.82 -8.98 5.13
CA LEU A 282 -22.83 -8.52 6.10
C LEU A 282 -23.08 -7.07 6.50
N ASP A 283 -22.70 -6.76 7.73
CA ASP A 283 -22.67 -5.42 8.31
C ASP A 283 -21.36 -5.19 9.09
N THR A 284 -21.09 -3.96 9.49
CA THR A 284 -19.85 -3.56 10.16
C THR A 284 -20.14 -2.81 11.46
N ILE A 285 -19.49 -3.27 12.54
CA ILE A 285 -19.54 -2.65 13.86
C ILE A 285 -18.19 -2.05 14.20
N HIS A 286 -18.19 -0.86 14.79
CA HIS A 286 -16.95 -0.21 15.26
C HIS A 286 -16.66 -0.59 16.70
N ILE A 287 -15.61 -1.39 16.90
CA ILE A 287 -15.15 -1.86 18.19
C ILE A 287 -14.26 -0.82 18.85
N LYS A 288 -14.65 -0.36 20.04
CA LYS A 288 -14.01 0.76 20.77
C LYS A 288 -13.23 0.34 22.01
N LYS A 289 -13.11 -0.97 22.25
CA LYS A 289 -12.33 -1.56 23.34
C LYS A 289 -11.54 -2.75 22.82
N ILE A 290 -10.56 -3.22 23.58
CA ILE A 290 -9.86 -4.45 23.25
C ILE A 290 -10.82 -5.62 23.50
N VAL A 291 -11.09 -6.43 22.47
CA VAL A 291 -12.04 -7.55 22.54
C VAL A 291 -11.44 -8.79 21.90
N PRO A 292 -11.22 -9.88 22.65
CA PRO A 292 -10.92 -11.19 22.10
C PRO A 292 -12.12 -11.76 21.33
N PHE A 293 -11.88 -12.44 20.21
CA PHE A 293 -12.93 -13.13 19.47
C PHE A 293 -13.64 -14.17 20.33
N SER A 294 -12.95 -14.82 21.28
CA SER A 294 -13.58 -15.78 22.18
C SER A 294 -14.77 -15.17 22.93
N SER A 295 -14.64 -13.91 23.38
CA SER A 295 -15.73 -13.21 24.06
C SER A 295 -16.92 -12.95 23.14
N ILE A 296 -16.64 -12.67 21.86
CA ILE A 296 -17.66 -12.46 20.83
C ILE A 296 -18.37 -13.79 20.56
N THR A 297 -17.60 -14.85 20.27
CA THR A 297 -18.15 -16.18 19.94
C THR A 297 -18.97 -16.77 21.08
N GLU A 298 -18.56 -16.56 22.33
CA GLU A 298 -19.28 -17.05 23.51
C GLU A 298 -20.65 -16.40 23.68
N ILE A 299 -20.74 -15.08 23.45
CA ILE A 299 -21.98 -14.33 23.67
C ILE A 299 -22.95 -14.42 22.50
N ILE A 300 -22.47 -14.27 21.25
CA ILE A 300 -23.36 -14.21 20.09
C ILE A 300 -23.40 -15.52 19.30
N GLY A 301 -22.58 -16.51 19.65
CA GLY A 301 -22.62 -17.85 19.04
C GLY A 301 -22.14 -17.93 17.59
N ILE A 302 -21.42 -16.93 17.08
CA ILE A 302 -20.79 -17.02 15.75
C ILE A 302 -19.60 -17.99 15.81
N PRO A 303 -19.45 -18.93 14.86
CA PRO A 303 -18.27 -19.79 14.80
C PRO A 303 -16.96 -19.00 14.64
N LEU A 304 -15.91 -19.42 15.34
CA LEU A 304 -14.63 -18.72 15.36
C LEU A 304 -13.97 -18.65 13.98
N ASP A 305 -14.07 -19.71 13.19
CA ASP A 305 -13.52 -19.78 11.84
C ASP A 305 -14.23 -18.82 10.88
N GLU A 306 -15.55 -18.69 10.99
CA GLU A 306 -16.33 -17.70 10.24
C GLU A 306 -15.95 -16.27 10.64
N LEU A 307 -15.82 -16.01 11.95
CA LEU A 307 -15.41 -14.71 12.45
C LEU A 307 -14.00 -14.33 11.96
N CYS A 308 -13.06 -15.28 11.98
CA CYS A 308 -11.71 -15.14 11.43
C CYS A 308 -11.70 -14.95 9.91
N TYR A 309 -12.58 -15.62 9.16
CA TYR A 309 -12.65 -15.51 7.71
C TYR A 309 -13.15 -14.12 7.29
N LEU A 310 -14.19 -13.62 7.95
CA LEU A 310 -14.76 -12.29 7.70
C LEU A 310 -13.86 -11.15 8.17
N ASN A 311 -12.98 -11.42 9.15
CA ASN A 311 -12.10 -10.43 9.75
C ASN A 311 -10.62 -10.87 9.74
N PRO A 312 -10.04 -11.09 8.55
CA PRO A 312 -8.73 -11.71 8.36
C PRO A 312 -7.55 -10.82 8.82
N SER A 313 -7.81 -9.54 9.12
CA SER A 313 -6.79 -8.56 9.52
C SER A 313 -6.41 -8.68 10.99
N PHE A 314 -7.28 -9.21 11.85
CA PHE A 314 -7.00 -9.35 13.28
C PHE A 314 -6.14 -10.58 13.56
N ARG A 315 -4.96 -10.34 14.14
CA ARG A 315 -4.03 -11.36 14.59
C ARG A 315 -4.33 -11.73 16.03
N LYS A 316 -3.95 -12.95 16.41
CA LYS A 316 -4.22 -13.52 17.74
C LYS A 316 -5.71 -13.55 18.12
N ASN A 317 -6.61 -13.40 17.15
CA ASN A 317 -8.05 -13.37 17.35
C ASN A 317 -8.48 -12.30 18.36
N ILE A 318 -7.89 -11.10 18.27
CA ILE A 318 -8.18 -9.95 19.15
C ILE A 318 -8.40 -8.71 18.30
N VAL A 319 -9.46 -7.97 18.59
CA VAL A 319 -9.72 -6.63 18.03
C VAL A 319 -9.12 -5.60 18.97
N PRO A 320 -8.08 -4.85 18.57
CA PRO A 320 -7.41 -3.87 19.44
C PRO A 320 -8.08 -2.49 19.38
N GLY A 321 -9.40 -2.44 19.59
CA GLY A 321 -10.19 -1.21 19.56
C GLY A 321 -9.88 -0.25 20.70
N SER A 322 -9.94 1.05 20.44
CA SER A 322 -10.02 2.10 21.47
C SER A 322 -11.04 3.17 21.06
N PRO A 323 -11.50 4.03 21.99
CA PRO A 323 -12.39 5.14 21.64
C PRO A 323 -11.78 6.10 20.62
N GLU A 324 -10.46 6.33 20.68
CA GLU A 324 -9.71 7.20 19.77
C GLU A 324 -9.39 6.53 18.42
N ASN A 325 -9.29 5.19 18.41
CA ASN A 325 -8.96 4.41 17.23
C ASN A 325 -9.83 3.14 17.18
N PRO A 326 -11.11 3.26 16.77
CA PRO A 326 -11.99 2.12 16.65
C PRO A 326 -11.57 1.24 15.46
N TYR A 327 -11.80 -0.06 15.58
CA TYR A 327 -11.61 -1.01 14.49
C TYR A 327 -12.95 -1.53 13.98
N ALA A 328 -13.08 -1.65 12.66
CA ALA A 328 -14.22 -2.26 12.02
C ALA A 328 -14.21 -3.78 12.21
N LEU A 329 -15.28 -4.33 12.77
CA LEU A 329 -15.56 -5.75 12.84
C LEU A 329 -16.75 -6.08 11.94
N ARG A 330 -16.53 -6.96 10.98
CA ARG A 330 -17.52 -7.40 10.01
C ARG A 330 -18.23 -8.65 10.48
N LEU A 331 -19.56 -8.63 10.48
CA LEU A 331 -20.41 -9.72 10.94
C LEU A 331 -21.59 -9.90 9.97
N PRO A 332 -22.17 -11.09 9.87
CA PRO A 332 -23.50 -11.24 9.28
C PRO A 332 -24.53 -10.42 10.07
N ARG A 333 -25.51 -9.83 9.39
CA ARG A 333 -26.47 -8.88 9.99
C ARG A 333 -27.14 -9.42 11.25
N ASP A 334 -27.53 -10.69 11.27
CA ASP A 334 -28.15 -11.31 12.45
C ASP A 334 -27.21 -11.29 13.66
N TYR A 335 -25.93 -11.60 13.46
CA TYR A 335 -24.91 -11.52 14.51
C TYR A 335 -24.55 -10.08 14.86
N ALA A 336 -24.59 -9.15 13.91
CA ALA A 336 -24.36 -7.74 14.16
C ALA A 336 -25.42 -7.17 15.13
N ASN A 337 -26.70 -7.51 14.91
CA ASN A 337 -27.79 -7.14 15.81
C ASN A 337 -27.59 -7.73 17.22
N LEU A 338 -27.20 -9.00 17.31
CA LEU A 338 -26.91 -9.66 18.59
C LEU A 338 -25.71 -9.03 19.31
N PHE A 339 -24.69 -8.61 18.56
CA PHE A 339 -23.54 -7.91 19.12
C PHE A 339 -23.97 -6.60 19.77
N VAL A 340 -24.74 -5.76 19.06
CA VAL A 340 -25.20 -4.46 19.58
C VAL A 340 -26.06 -4.64 20.84
N LEU A 341 -26.95 -5.64 20.87
CA LEU A 341 -27.78 -5.94 22.04
C LEU A 341 -26.96 -6.38 23.27
N ASN A 342 -25.76 -6.91 23.07
CA ASN A 342 -24.89 -7.46 24.11
C ASN A 342 -23.54 -6.74 24.22
N GLU A 343 -23.40 -5.53 23.65
CA GLU A 343 -22.10 -4.86 23.50
C GLU A 343 -21.38 -4.69 24.85
N GLU A 344 -22.10 -4.21 25.86
CA GLU A 344 -21.56 -4.08 27.22
C GLU A 344 -21.14 -5.43 27.81
N THR A 345 -21.95 -6.48 27.63
CA THR A 345 -21.61 -7.82 28.11
C THR A 345 -20.35 -8.33 27.44
N ILE A 346 -20.23 -8.19 26.11
CA ILE A 346 -19.05 -8.61 25.34
C ILE A 346 -17.80 -7.86 25.80
N TYR A 347 -17.90 -6.55 25.99
CA TYR A 347 -16.80 -5.70 26.47
C TYR A 347 -16.38 -6.01 27.91
N ASN A 348 -17.31 -6.49 28.73
CA ASN A 348 -17.07 -6.78 30.14
C ASN A 348 -16.78 -8.28 30.40
N LEU A 349 -16.98 -9.16 29.41
CA LEU A 349 -16.62 -10.57 29.44
C LEU A 349 -15.09 -10.73 29.34
N LYS A 350 -14.41 -10.35 30.42
CA LYS A 350 -12.96 -10.37 30.55
C LYS A 350 -12.48 -11.72 31.08
N ASN A 351 -11.60 -12.39 30.33
CA ASN A 351 -10.57 -13.22 30.96
C ASN A 351 -9.44 -12.28 31.42
N ASP A 352 -9.62 -11.77 32.64
CA ASP A 352 -8.95 -10.61 33.20
C ASP A 352 -7.40 -10.73 33.24
N GLU A 353 -6.84 -11.95 33.26
CA GLU A 353 -5.39 -12.17 33.19
C GLU A 353 -4.82 -12.11 31.77
N GLN A 354 -5.53 -12.67 30.78
CA GLN A 354 -5.06 -12.74 29.40
C GLN A 354 -5.08 -11.34 28.76
N ILE A 355 -6.15 -10.58 28.98
CA ILE A 355 -6.27 -9.20 28.49
C ILE A 355 -5.26 -8.29 29.20
N LYS A 356 -5.01 -8.45 30.51
CA LYS A 356 -3.98 -7.64 31.19
C LYS A 356 -2.59 -7.87 30.59
N GLN A 357 -2.20 -9.13 30.36
CA GLN A 357 -0.93 -9.45 29.70
C GLN A 357 -0.86 -8.92 28.26
N GLU A 358 -1.98 -8.94 27.53
CA GLU A 358 -2.07 -8.49 26.15
C GLU A 358 -2.16 -6.95 26.02
N GLU A 359 -2.83 -6.25 26.93
CA GLU A 359 -2.82 -4.79 27.08
C GLU A 359 -1.43 -4.28 27.45
N LEU A 360 -0.76 -4.96 28.37
CA LEU A 360 0.64 -4.71 28.71
C LEU A 360 1.53 -4.91 27.47
N ALA A 361 1.31 -5.97 26.68
CA ALA A 361 2.04 -6.23 25.44
C ALA A 361 1.71 -5.25 24.30
N PHE A 362 0.49 -4.70 24.25
CA PHE A 362 0.07 -3.65 23.32
C PHE A 362 0.74 -2.31 23.64
N LYS A 363 1.02 -2.05 24.94
CA LYS A 363 1.83 -0.91 25.40
C LYS A 363 3.35 -1.10 25.23
N VAL A 364 3.82 -2.30 24.85
CA VAL A 364 5.24 -2.53 24.53
C VAL A 364 5.49 -2.09 23.09
N PRO A 365 6.50 -1.21 22.84
CA PRO A 365 6.80 -0.71 21.50
C PRO A 365 6.99 -1.85 20.48
N GLU A 366 6.37 -1.66 19.31
CA GLU A 366 6.18 -2.64 18.26
C GLU A 366 7.45 -3.45 17.96
N THR A 367 7.38 -4.77 18.17
CA THR A 367 8.43 -5.67 17.74
C THR A 367 8.33 -5.91 16.23
N THR A 368 9.21 -5.27 15.45
CA THR A 368 9.37 -5.47 14.02
C THR A 368 10.49 -6.47 13.75
N ILE A 369 10.37 -7.32 12.73
CA ILE A 369 11.47 -8.17 12.26
C ILE A 369 12.12 -7.52 11.03
N HIS A 370 13.38 -7.16 11.14
CA HIS A 370 14.20 -6.65 10.05
C HIS A 370 15.09 -7.76 9.47
N VAL A 371 15.05 -7.97 8.15
CA VAL A 371 15.96 -8.88 7.45
C VAL A 371 17.14 -8.09 6.92
N VAL A 372 18.35 -8.40 7.40
CA VAL A 372 19.59 -7.70 7.06
C VAL A 372 19.88 -7.82 5.57
N ARG A 373 20.03 -6.70 4.86
CA ARG A 373 20.35 -6.63 3.43
C ARG A 373 21.86 -6.50 3.21
N LYS A 374 22.29 -6.76 1.96
CA LYS A 374 23.70 -6.59 1.56
C LYS A 374 24.16 -5.15 1.82
N GLY A 375 25.17 -4.99 2.68
CA GLY A 375 25.74 -3.69 3.04
C GLY A 375 25.13 -3.02 4.28
N GLU A 376 24.07 -3.58 4.88
CA GLU A 376 23.54 -3.06 6.16
C GLU A 376 24.43 -3.47 7.34
N VAL A 377 24.60 -2.54 8.28
CA VAL A 377 25.27 -2.75 9.58
C VAL A 377 24.33 -2.37 10.71
N LEU A 378 24.55 -2.89 11.93
CA LEU A 378 23.67 -2.60 13.09
C LEU A 378 23.41 -1.10 13.28
N GLY A 379 24.40 -0.24 13.04
CA GLY A 379 24.22 1.21 13.15
C GLY A 379 23.25 1.81 12.12
N SER A 380 23.28 1.33 10.88
CA SER A 380 22.33 1.74 9.83
C SER A 380 20.91 1.26 10.12
N ILE A 381 20.78 0.06 10.68
CA ILE A 381 19.51 -0.55 11.08
C ILE A 381 18.94 0.20 12.30
N ALA A 382 19.76 0.44 13.31
CA ALA A 382 19.40 1.22 14.50
C ALA A 382 18.83 2.59 14.12
N ARG A 383 19.47 3.29 13.18
CA ARG A 383 19.00 4.58 12.67
C ARG A 383 17.65 4.47 11.96
N LYS A 384 17.47 3.44 11.14
CA LYS A 384 16.22 3.18 10.41
C LYS A 384 15.03 2.94 11.34
N TYR A 385 15.26 2.29 12.49
CA TYR A 385 14.23 1.97 13.47
C TYR A 385 14.22 2.90 14.69
N HIS A 386 14.96 4.02 14.64
CA HIS A 386 15.03 5.01 15.72
C HIS A 386 15.37 4.41 17.10
N CYS A 387 16.26 3.42 17.12
CA CYS A 387 16.77 2.79 18.33
C CYS A 387 18.30 2.84 18.35
N SER A 388 18.90 2.36 19.43
CA SER A 388 20.34 2.21 19.58
C SER A 388 20.82 0.82 19.14
N VAL A 389 22.10 0.75 18.74
CA VAL A 389 22.77 -0.53 18.43
C VAL A 389 22.70 -1.50 19.63
N ARG A 390 22.81 -0.96 20.85
CA ARG A 390 22.78 -1.76 22.09
C ARG A 390 21.41 -2.38 22.34
N GLU A 391 20.35 -1.66 22.00
CA GLU A 391 18.98 -2.20 22.07
C GLU A 391 18.76 -3.31 21.05
N ILE A 392 19.20 -3.13 19.79
CA ILE A 392 19.15 -4.21 18.79
C ILE A 392 19.94 -5.43 19.26
N GLN A 393 21.15 -5.22 19.80
CA GLN A 393 21.96 -6.30 20.36
C GLN A 393 21.22 -7.04 21.47
N HIS A 394 20.61 -6.29 22.39
CA HIS A 394 19.87 -6.85 23.52
C HIS A 394 18.65 -7.64 23.07
N TRP A 395 17.82 -7.10 22.16
CA TRP A 395 16.63 -7.79 21.65
C TRP A 395 16.94 -9.06 20.86
N ASN A 396 18.16 -9.17 20.32
CA ASN A 396 18.59 -10.29 19.49
C ASN A 396 19.63 -11.19 20.14
N ASN A 397 19.98 -10.94 21.42
CA ASN A 397 21.05 -11.64 22.13
C ASN A 397 22.39 -11.66 21.35
N ILE A 398 22.71 -10.59 20.61
CA ILE A 398 23.94 -10.48 19.82
C ILE A 398 25.06 -9.88 20.69
N ARG A 399 26.18 -10.59 20.81
CA ARG A 399 27.42 -10.04 21.39
C ARG A 399 28.26 -9.44 20.26
N GLY A 400 28.51 -8.13 20.31
CA GLY A 400 29.28 -7.41 19.28
C GLY A 400 28.44 -6.93 18.08
N THR A 401 29.08 -6.50 17.00
CA THR A 401 28.41 -5.82 15.86
C THR A 401 28.27 -6.64 14.59
N ASN A 402 28.70 -7.90 14.61
CA ASN A 402 28.68 -8.76 13.43
C ASN A 402 27.26 -9.27 13.15
N ILE A 403 26.78 -8.99 11.94
CA ILE A 403 25.50 -9.47 11.41
C ILE A 403 25.70 -10.00 9.99
N ARG A 404 24.88 -10.98 9.57
CA ARG A 404 24.96 -11.61 8.25
C ARG A 404 23.81 -11.17 7.36
N VAL A 405 24.05 -11.07 6.05
CA VAL A 405 22.98 -10.85 5.07
C VAL A 405 21.95 -11.98 5.19
N GLY A 406 20.67 -11.64 5.22
CA GLY A 406 19.56 -12.56 5.44
C GLY A 406 19.25 -12.83 6.91
N GLN A 407 20.08 -12.38 7.86
CA GLN A 407 19.81 -12.53 9.29
C GLN A 407 18.54 -11.75 9.68
N ARG A 408 17.68 -12.38 10.47
CA ARG A 408 16.45 -11.77 11.00
C ARG A 408 16.77 -11.13 12.35
N LEU A 409 16.54 -9.83 12.46
CA LEU A 409 16.74 -9.04 13.67
C LEU A 409 15.41 -8.52 14.18
N VAL A 410 15.10 -8.82 15.44
CA VAL A 410 14.08 -8.18 16.26
C VAL A 410 14.49 -6.71 16.48
N VAL A 411 13.72 -5.77 15.96
CA VAL A 411 13.93 -4.34 16.15
C VAL A 411 12.63 -3.74 16.68
N ARG A 412 12.73 -2.98 17.78
CA ARG A 412 11.59 -2.28 18.35
C ARG A 412 11.74 -0.81 18.03
N ALA A 413 10.80 -0.24 17.29
CA ALA A 413 10.74 1.20 17.17
C ALA A 413 10.09 1.71 18.46
N PRO A 414 10.77 2.52 19.30
CA PRO A 414 10.04 3.21 20.36
C PRO A 414 8.93 4.04 19.69
N GLU A 415 7.71 3.97 20.21
CA GLU A 415 6.70 4.98 19.85
C GLU A 415 7.35 6.35 20.05
N LYS A 416 7.17 7.26 19.08
CA LYS A 416 7.67 8.63 19.18
C LYS A 416 7.31 9.15 20.56
N PRO A 417 8.28 9.36 21.45
CA PRO A 417 7.94 9.79 22.79
C PRO A 417 7.37 11.20 22.64
N ASN A 418 6.11 11.38 23.01
CA ASN A 418 5.54 12.69 23.23
C ASN A 418 6.09 13.22 24.58
N ILE A 419 7.42 13.28 24.69
CA ILE A 419 8.10 13.85 25.85
C ILE A 419 8.15 15.34 25.59
N SER A 420 7.16 16.05 26.11
CA SER A 420 7.39 17.43 26.53
C SER A 420 8.48 17.40 27.62
N PRO A 421 9.70 17.92 27.39
CA PRO A 421 10.76 17.80 28.38
C PRO A 421 10.45 18.69 29.57
N LYS A 422 10.42 18.09 30.76
CA LYS A 422 10.24 18.77 32.05
C LYS A 422 11.48 19.55 32.51
N ASN A 423 12.63 19.42 31.83
CA ASN A 423 13.87 20.12 32.19
C ASN A 423 14.41 20.96 31.01
N ASN A 424 14.73 22.22 31.29
CA ASN A 424 15.26 23.19 30.32
C ASN A 424 16.75 23.00 30.00
N VAL A 425 17.43 22.01 30.61
CA VAL A 425 18.87 21.76 30.48
C VAL A 425 19.15 20.28 30.21
N HIS A 426 20.04 20.02 29.25
CA HIS A 426 20.58 18.72 28.89
C HIS A 426 22.08 18.65 29.26
N ILE A 427 22.53 17.53 29.84
CA ILE A 427 23.94 17.29 30.16
C ILE A 427 24.52 16.35 29.11
N VAL A 428 25.50 16.83 28.35
CA VAL A 428 26.16 16.09 27.26
C VAL A 428 26.81 14.83 27.82
N VAL A 429 26.55 13.67 27.23
CA VAL A 429 27.24 12.42 27.58
C VAL A 429 28.24 11.99 26.49
N LYS A 430 29.15 11.07 26.85
CA LYS A 430 30.21 10.59 25.95
C LYS A 430 29.61 9.97 24.68
N GLY A 431 29.89 10.58 23.53
CA GLY A 431 29.45 10.13 22.21
C GLY A 431 28.29 10.93 21.61
N GLU A 432 27.74 11.93 22.31
CA GLU A 432 26.74 12.84 21.75
C GLU A 432 27.38 13.97 20.91
N SER A 433 26.64 14.43 19.91
CA SER A 433 26.96 15.59 19.07
C SER A 433 25.90 16.67 19.21
N LEU A 434 26.23 17.91 18.87
CA LEU A 434 25.26 19.02 18.93
C LEU A 434 24.02 18.74 18.06
N ALA A 435 24.21 18.10 16.90
CA ALA A 435 23.12 17.73 16.00
C ALA A 435 22.21 16.63 16.58
N SER A 436 22.79 15.62 17.25
CA SER A 436 22.00 14.55 17.87
C SER A 436 21.21 15.06 19.08
N ILE A 437 21.78 16.01 19.85
CA ILE A 437 21.09 16.64 20.98
C ILE A 437 20.00 17.59 20.46
N ALA A 438 20.28 18.41 19.45
CA ALA A 438 19.28 19.31 18.89
C ALA A 438 18.07 18.54 18.34
N SER A 439 18.32 17.46 17.59
CA SER A 439 17.27 16.56 17.09
C SER A 439 16.44 15.95 18.21
N LYS A 440 17.06 15.60 19.35
CA LYS A 440 16.37 15.06 20.54
C LYS A 440 15.36 16.03 21.14
N TYR A 441 15.58 17.35 20.98
CA TYR A 441 14.73 18.40 21.53
C TYR A 441 13.96 19.19 20.46
N ASN A 442 13.86 18.67 19.23
CA ASN A 442 13.22 19.34 18.09
C ASN A 442 13.80 20.73 17.78
N LEU A 443 15.10 20.89 17.98
CA LEU A 443 15.87 22.06 17.56
C LEU A 443 16.77 21.69 16.39
N THR A 444 17.12 22.65 15.56
CA THR A 444 18.27 22.53 14.65
C THR A 444 19.57 22.68 15.44
N ALA A 445 20.66 22.11 14.93
CA ALA A 445 21.99 22.28 15.54
C ALA A 445 22.33 23.77 15.72
N ASN A 446 21.96 24.63 14.76
CA ASN A 446 22.18 26.07 14.81
C ASN A 446 21.31 26.76 15.86
N GLU A 447 20.05 26.34 16.04
CA GLU A 447 19.19 26.88 17.10
C GLU A 447 19.70 26.51 18.49
N LEU A 448 20.22 25.29 18.67
CA LEU A 448 20.83 24.87 19.93
C LEU A 448 22.16 25.59 20.20
N LEU A 449 22.96 25.82 19.14
CA LEU A 449 24.17 26.65 19.15
C LEU A 449 23.87 28.06 19.65
N ALA A 450 22.87 28.70 19.03
CA ALA A 450 22.43 30.06 19.37
C ALA A 450 21.84 30.13 20.78
N LEU A 451 21.07 29.13 21.20
CA LEU A 451 20.47 29.07 22.54
C LEU A 451 21.51 28.96 23.66
N ASN A 452 22.72 28.50 23.34
CA ASN A 452 23.81 28.28 24.29
C ASN A 452 25.01 29.21 24.07
N ASN A 453 24.89 30.21 23.19
CA ASN A 453 25.98 31.12 22.80
C ASN A 453 27.29 30.41 22.43
N LEU A 454 27.20 29.23 21.79
CA LEU A 454 28.38 28.50 21.35
C LEU A 454 28.89 29.11 20.02
N SER A 455 30.20 29.12 19.83
CA SER A 455 30.84 29.59 18.58
C SER A 455 31.14 28.45 17.60
N SER A 456 30.97 27.20 18.02
CA SER A 456 31.20 26.02 17.19
C SER A 456 30.39 24.80 17.65
N ASN A 457 30.29 23.79 16.79
CA ASN A 457 29.62 22.51 17.08
C ASN A 457 30.38 21.59 18.06
N LYS A 458 31.50 22.05 18.64
CA LYS A 458 32.30 21.27 19.59
C LYS A 458 31.65 21.31 20.98
N ILE A 459 31.35 20.14 21.52
CA ILE A 459 30.79 19.94 22.86
C ILE A 459 31.54 18.81 23.57
N HIS A 460 31.60 18.87 24.90
CA HIS A 460 32.32 17.88 25.73
C HIS A 460 31.40 17.16 26.71
N PRO A 461 31.65 15.89 27.04
CA PRO A 461 30.89 15.17 28.06
C PRO A 461 30.91 15.92 29.40
N GLY A 462 29.75 16.03 30.04
CA GLY A 462 29.51 16.81 31.26
C GLY A 462 29.06 18.26 31.01
N GLN A 463 29.17 18.77 29.77
CA GLN A 463 28.73 20.12 29.42
C GLN A 463 27.20 20.26 29.52
N LYS A 464 26.72 21.35 30.10
CA LYS A 464 25.27 21.64 30.21
C LYS A 464 24.83 22.52 29.03
N LEU A 465 23.76 22.11 28.36
CA LEU A 465 23.14 22.83 27.24
C LEU A 465 21.68 23.15 27.56
N ILE A 466 21.28 24.40 27.42
CA ILE A 466 19.90 24.87 27.44
C ILE A 466 19.20 24.36 26.19
N VAL A 467 18.03 23.73 26.35
CA VAL A 467 17.32 23.00 25.28
C VAL A 467 15.85 23.45 25.12
N LYS A 468 15.45 24.54 25.77
CA LYS A 468 14.12 25.15 25.63
C LYS A 468 14.21 26.69 25.72
N LYS A 469 13.48 27.40 24.87
CA LYS A 469 13.30 28.86 24.96
C LYS A 469 12.11 29.16 25.88
N ASP A 470 12.33 29.87 26.99
CA ASP A 470 11.21 30.42 27.78
C ASP A 470 10.66 31.66 27.06
N LYS A 471 9.34 31.77 26.96
CA LYS A 471 8.65 32.90 26.29
C LYS A 471 8.65 34.22 27.12
N ASN A 472 9.46 34.33 28.16
CA ASN A 472 9.45 35.49 29.07
C ASN A 472 10.86 35.95 29.48
N THR A 473 11.73 36.27 28.52
CA THR A 473 12.93 37.08 28.79
C THR A 473 13.32 37.93 27.58
N VAL A 474 12.49 38.93 27.25
CA VAL A 474 12.99 40.19 26.69
C VAL A 474 12.58 41.31 27.65
N SER A 475 13.37 41.49 28.70
CA SER A 475 13.61 42.81 29.26
C SER A 475 14.82 42.80 30.20
N LYS A 476 15.68 43.82 30.04
CA LYS A 476 16.77 44.27 30.91
C LYS A 476 18.10 43.51 30.85
N ASN A 477 18.96 43.88 29.89
CA ASN A 477 20.02 44.88 30.12
C ASN A 477 21.02 44.88 28.95
N THR A 478 20.99 45.93 28.14
CA THR A 478 22.16 46.41 27.40
C THR A 478 22.29 47.91 27.66
N ASN A 479 23.11 48.26 28.65
CA ASN A 479 23.77 49.57 28.65
C ASN A 479 24.99 49.45 27.75
N SER A 480 24.91 50.04 26.56
CA SER A 480 25.93 50.92 25.97
C SER A 480 25.60 51.10 24.49
N GLY A 481 25.36 52.35 24.13
CA GLY A 481 24.76 52.74 22.86
C GLY A 481 25.70 52.71 21.66
N THR A 482 25.11 52.89 20.49
CA THR A 482 25.29 54.08 19.65
C THR A 482 24.26 54.06 18.53
N ASN A 483 23.62 55.21 18.32
CA ASN A 483 22.64 55.50 17.28
C ASN A 483 23.22 55.30 15.86
N ILE A 484 22.43 54.75 14.93
CA ILE A 484 22.20 55.35 13.60
C ILE A 484 20.75 55.00 13.15
N ASP A 485 19.93 56.05 13.15
CA ASP A 485 18.79 56.41 12.31
C ASP A 485 18.00 55.37 11.49
N ASN A 486 16.70 55.36 11.79
CA ASN A 486 15.62 54.87 10.94
C ASN A 486 15.49 55.68 9.65
N LYS A 487 15.32 54.99 8.52
CA LYS A 487 14.48 55.48 7.41
C LYS A 487 13.57 54.36 6.91
N GLN A 488 12.28 54.66 7.00
CA GLN A 488 11.09 53.95 6.49
C GLN A 488 11.28 53.29 5.11
N LEU A 489 10.62 52.16 4.87
CA LEU A 489 9.38 52.13 4.09
C LEU A 489 8.67 50.78 4.23
N ALA A 490 7.40 50.85 4.62
CA ALA A 490 6.47 49.74 4.63
C ALA A 490 6.09 49.36 3.20
N SER A 491 6.13 48.08 2.87
CA SER A 491 5.46 47.50 1.71
C SER A 491 4.61 46.31 2.20
N ASN A 492 3.31 46.40 1.96
CA ASN A 492 2.30 45.37 2.23
C ASN A 492 2.52 44.14 1.33
N ASN A 493 3.62 43.43 1.52
CA ASN A 493 3.92 42.22 0.75
C ASN A 493 3.36 40.98 1.46
N LYS A 494 2.51 40.23 0.76
CA LYS A 494 1.99 38.95 1.21
C LYS A 494 3.05 37.88 0.95
N VAL A 495 3.40 37.09 1.96
CA VAL A 495 4.35 35.98 1.80
C VAL A 495 3.58 34.72 1.38
N ILE A 496 3.97 34.12 0.25
CA ILE A 496 3.49 32.83 -0.25
C ILE A 496 4.61 31.80 -0.22
N TYR A 497 4.24 30.51 -0.30
CA TYR A 497 5.19 29.40 -0.37
C TYR A 497 5.14 28.78 -1.77
N TYR A 498 6.30 28.61 -2.39
CA TYR A 498 6.45 28.02 -3.72
C TYR A 498 7.38 26.82 -3.68
N THR A 499 6.97 25.70 -4.27
CA THR A 499 7.81 24.50 -4.37
C THR A 499 8.52 24.49 -5.72
N VAL A 500 9.86 24.52 -5.68
CA VAL A 500 10.74 24.54 -6.86
C VAL A 500 10.47 23.34 -7.76
N GLN A 501 10.18 23.57 -9.04
CA GLN A 501 10.00 22.54 -10.05
C GLN A 501 11.30 22.26 -10.81
N SER A 502 11.37 21.13 -11.51
CA SER A 502 12.53 20.79 -12.34
C SER A 502 12.72 21.84 -13.45
N GLY A 503 13.86 22.53 -13.45
CA GLY A 503 14.19 23.59 -14.41
C GLY A 503 13.92 25.02 -13.89
N ASP A 504 13.37 25.20 -12.69
CA ASP A 504 13.21 26.52 -12.10
C ASP A 504 14.56 27.13 -11.66
N THR A 505 14.71 28.44 -11.87
CA THR A 505 15.77 29.28 -11.31
C THR A 505 15.15 30.37 -10.43
N LEU A 506 15.92 31.00 -9.55
CA LEU A 506 15.40 32.14 -8.76
C LEU A 506 14.86 33.26 -9.65
N TRP A 507 15.46 33.46 -10.82
CA TRP A 507 15.02 34.46 -11.79
C TRP A 507 13.68 34.10 -12.43
N THR A 508 13.51 32.86 -12.90
CA THR A 508 12.22 32.42 -13.47
C THR A 508 11.11 32.39 -12.43
N ILE A 509 11.44 32.13 -11.16
CA ILE A 509 10.48 32.18 -10.05
C ILE A 509 10.08 33.63 -9.73
N ALA A 510 11.04 34.55 -9.63
CA ALA A 510 10.75 35.97 -9.39
C ALA A 510 9.86 36.56 -10.51
N GLN A 511 10.13 36.22 -11.77
CA GLN A 511 9.34 36.69 -12.90
C GLN A 511 7.89 36.17 -12.90
N LYS A 512 7.65 34.97 -12.35
CA LYS A 512 6.30 34.38 -12.23
C LYS A 512 5.45 35.05 -11.13
N HIS A 513 6.05 35.87 -10.26
CA HIS A 513 5.40 36.42 -9.08
C HIS A 513 5.54 37.94 -9.02
N GLU A 514 4.45 38.64 -9.32
CA GLU A 514 4.41 40.10 -9.39
C GLU A 514 4.86 40.76 -8.07
N GLY A 515 5.87 41.63 -8.17
CA GLY A 515 6.51 42.30 -7.02
C GLY A 515 7.60 41.50 -6.31
N ALA A 516 7.95 40.29 -6.75
CA ALA A 516 9.06 39.52 -6.19
C ALA A 516 10.38 39.80 -6.93
N SER A 517 11.47 40.03 -6.18
CA SER A 517 12.83 40.10 -6.73
C SER A 517 13.69 38.89 -6.32
N VAL A 518 14.70 38.55 -7.13
CA VAL A 518 15.65 37.46 -6.82
C VAL A 518 16.33 37.69 -5.47
N GLU A 519 16.75 38.93 -5.20
CA GLU A 519 17.45 39.30 -3.97
C GLU A 519 16.56 39.17 -2.73
N GLU A 520 15.28 39.51 -2.84
CA GLU A 520 14.31 39.31 -1.75
C GLU A 520 14.01 37.83 -1.53
N ILE A 521 13.88 37.03 -2.58
CA ILE A 521 13.70 35.57 -2.43
C ILE A 521 14.94 34.96 -1.75
N GLN A 522 16.16 35.39 -2.09
CA GLN A 522 17.37 34.91 -1.44
C GLN A 522 17.43 35.31 0.04
N LYS A 523 17.17 36.58 0.36
CA LYS A 523 17.17 37.08 1.74
C LYS A 523 16.08 36.40 2.57
N LEU A 524 14.86 36.27 2.04
CA LEU A 524 13.72 35.70 2.76
C LEU A 524 13.90 34.20 3.06
N ASN A 525 14.73 33.51 2.27
CA ASN A 525 15.04 32.09 2.42
C ASN A 525 16.46 31.79 2.92
N ASN A 526 17.23 32.82 3.29
CA ASN A 526 18.63 32.71 3.71
C ASN A 526 19.50 31.88 2.75
N LEU A 527 19.30 32.04 1.44
CA LEU A 527 20.05 31.31 0.43
C LEU A 527 21.42 31.96 0.21
N SER A 528 22.49 31.20 0.44
CA SER A 528 23.87 31.64 0.18
C SER A 528 24.34 31.40 -1.27
N SER A 529 23.53 30.76 -2.10
CA SER A 529 23.78 30.53 -3.53
C SER A 529 22.46 30.52 -4.32
N GLN A 530 22.52 30.63 -5.65
CA GLN A 530 21.34 30.61 -6.52
C GLN A 530 20.90 29.20 -6.95
N ASN A 531 21.57 28.16 -6.45
CA ASN A 531 21.25 26.78 -6.80
C ASN A 531 20.01 26.30 -6.04
N LEU A 532 18.98 25.91 -6.80
CA LEU A 532 17.72 25.39 -6.27
C LEU A 532 17.59 23.89 -6.54
N GLN A 533 17.02 23.15 -5.58
CA GLN A 533 16.72 21.73 -5.73
C GLN A 533 15.23 21.53 -6.02
N PRO A 534 14.84 20.73 -7.02
CA PRO A 534 13.44 20.38 -7.24
C PRO A 534 12.80 19.79 -5.96
N GLY A 535 11.63 20.29 -5.57
CA GLY A 535 10.95 19.95 -4.32
C GLY A 535 11.30 20.84 -3.12
N GLN A 536 12.31 21.73 -3.23
CA GLN A 536 12.62 22.73 -2.21
C GLN A 536 11.49 23.77 -2.11
N THR A 537 11.01 24.07 -0.90
CA THR A 537 10.01 25.13 -0.69
C THR A 537 10.67 26.46 -0.38
N LEU A 538 10.31 27.51 -1.12
CA LEU A 538 10.77 28.88 -0.95
C LEU A 538 9.62 29.78 -0.50
N LYS A 539 9.91 30.71 0.42
CA LYS A 539 9.07 31.85 0.76
C LYS A 539 9.26 32.94 -0.29
N ILE A 540 8.17 33.48 -0.83
CA ILE A 540 8.19 34.55 -1.82
C ILE A 540 7.29 35.67 -1.33
N ALA A 541 7.82 36.88 -1.22
CA ALA A 541 7.03 38.07 -0.95
C ALA A 541 6.44 38.58 -2.27
N VAL A 542 5.12 38.66 -2.36
CA VAL A 542 4.39 39.17 -3.55
C VAL A 542 3.57 40.39 -3.17
N ALA A 543 3.36 41.29 -4.14
CA ALA A 543 2.51 42.46 -3.92
C ALA A 543 1.07 42.01 -3.58
N ALA A 544 0.47 42.58 -2.54
CA ALA A 544 -0.96 42.38 -2.27
C ALA A 544 -1.77 43.10 -3.37
N LYS A 545 -2.65 42.37 -4.07
CA LYS A 545 -3.64 42.98 -4.98
C LYS A 545 -4.73 43.70 -4.22
#